data_AF-A0A821DZR8-F1
#
_entry.id   AF-A0A821DZR8-F1
#
_cell.length_a   1.000
_cell.length_b   1.000
_cell.length_c   1.000
_cell.angle_alpha   90.00
_cell.angle_beta   90.00
_cell.angle_gamma   90.00
#
_symmetry.space_group_name_H-M   'P 1'
#
loop_
_entity.id
_entity.type
_entity.pdbx_description
1 polymer ?
#
loop_
_entity_poly.entity_id
_entity_poly.type
_entity_poly.pdbx_seq_one_letter_code
_entity_poly.pdbx_strand_id
1 'polypeptide(L)'
;MASIANHLRPVLLDIEINKSLKDVKPYGNISSQSYFMEEKEILFMVGSIFKIQSVVEPESDGMWTIKLSLCSENDHELKELVSYLQMDMLKYNPDLISLGNMLREMCEYEKATKFFQRQLNHLDDKNSSEAACCYTSLGDVARAIGDYDLSITYHKKALEIHSYVSNNDQLISIAYNKLGAAFRQKKQYEEALEVYQKCLKIEQRKLNENLESDGIATTYYNMGILYEEQDKYDEAL
;
A
#
# COMPACT_ATOMS: atom_id res chain seq x y z
N MET A 1 48.93 15.54 -11.77
CA MET A 1 48.26 14.52 -10.94
C MET A 1 48.00 15.12 -9.57
N ALA A 2 46.74 15.43 -9.26
CA ALA A 2 46.25 15.56 -7.89
C ALA A 2 44.89 14.87 -7.89
N SER A 3 44.88 13.64 -7.38
CA SER A 3 43.67 12.86 -7.18
C SER A 3 42.82 13.60 -6.14
N ILE A 4 41.63 14.07 -6.53
CA ILE A 4 40.62 14.51 -5.58
C ILE A 4 40.11 13.22 -4.94
N ALA A 5 40.79 12.77 -3.88
CA ALA A 5 40.28 11.71 -3.03
C ALA A 5 39.00 12.25 -2.38
N ASN A 6 37.85 11.71 -2.77
CA ASN A 6 36.61 11.90 -2.04
C ASN A 6 36.81 11.27 -0.65
N HIS A 7 37.30 12.07 0.30
CA HIS A 7 37.39 11.68 1.69
C HIS A 7 35.97 11.59 2.23
N LEU A 8 35.39 10.39 2.21
CA LEU A 8 34.17 10.08 2.93
C LEU A 8 34.42 10.43 4.39
N ARG A 9 33.76 11.50 4.88
CA ARG A 9 33.83 11.90 6.28
C ARG A 9 32.80 11.10 7.05
N PRO A 10 33.21 10.31 8.05
CA PRO A 10 32.29 9.46 8.76
C PRO A 10 31.43 10.31 9.71
N VAL A 11 30.14 9.97 9.80
CA VAL A 11 29.12 10.69 10.58
C VAL A 11 28.51 9.73 11.60
N LEU A 12 28.46 10.14 12.87
CA LEU A 12 27.77 9.45 13.93
C LEU A 12 26.40 10.11 14.16
N LEU A 13 25.34 9.33 14.01
CA LEU A 13 23.97 9.75 14.31
C LEU A 13 23.58 9.22 15.68
N ASP A 14 23.50 10.11 16.67
CA ASP A 14 23.01 9.79 18.01
C ASP A 14 21.52 10.13 18.08
N ILE A 15 20.68 9.09 18.04
CA ILE A 15 19.22 9.23 18.07
C ILE A 15 18.71 8.94 19.49
N GLU A 16 18.12 9.94 20.14
CA GLU A 16 17.46 9.78 21.43
C GLU A 16 15.94 9.69 21.25
N ILE A 17 15.38 8.55 21.68
CA ILE A 17 13.93 8.33 21.67
C ILE A 17 13.41 8.52 23.10
N ASN A 18 12.74 9.64 23.34
CA ASN A 18 12.12 9.88 24.63
C ASN A 18 10.87 9.01 24.82
N LYS A 19 11.03 7.87 25.50
CA LYS A 19 9.97 6.90 25.78
C LYS A 19 8.87 7.43 26.71
N SER A 20 9.05 8.60 27.34
CA SER A 20 8.00 9.21 28.17
C SER A 20 6.93 9.95 27.37
N LEU A 21 7.18 10.22 26.08
CA LEU A 21 6.20 10.79 25.17
C LEU A 21 5.17 9.71 24.81
N LYS A 22 3.97 9.80 25.38
CA LYS A 22 2.91 8.77 25.27
C LYS A 22 2.44 8.54 23.83
N ASP A 23 2.57 9.57 23.00
CA ASP A 23 2.09 9.62 21.61
C ASP A 23 3.21 9.36 20.60
N VAL A 24 4.42 9.07 21.08
CA VAL A 24 5.57 8.74 20.25
C VAL A 24 5.98 7.32 20.56
N LYS A 25 5.36 6.38 19.85
CA LYS A 25 5.74 4.97 19.93
C LYS A 25 6.37 4.57 18.62
N PRO A 26 7.66 4.15 18.61
CA PRO A 26 8.17 3.44 17.43
C PRO A 26 7.22 2.29 17.12
N TYR A 27 6.94 2.12 15.83
CA TYR A 27 5.91 1.22 15.33
C TYR A 27 6.19 -0.24 15.73
N GLY A 28 7.47 -0.61 15.79
CA GLY A 28 7.89 -1.90 16.32
C GLY A 28 9.40 -2.07 16.29
N ASN A 29 9.88 -3.02 17.10
CA ASN A 29 11.21 -3.59 16.92
C ASN A 29 11.11 -4.69 15.85
N ILE A 30 11.88 -4.57 14.78
CA ILE A 30 11.89 -5.53 13.67
C ILE A 30 13.14 -6.42 13.67
N SER A 31 13.94 -6.39 14.74
CA SER A 31 15.19 -7.15 14.83
C SER A 31 15.01 -8.66 14.61
N SER A 32 13.83 -9.22 14.93
CA SER A 32 13.51 -10.64 14.68
C SER A 32 13.18 -10.97 13.21
N GLN A 33 13.04 -9.95 12.36
CA GLN A 33 12.75 -10.07 10.93
C GLN A 33 13.93 -9.61 10.07
N SER A 34 15.02 -9.13 10.70
CA SER A 34 16.23 -8.67 10.02
C SER A 34 17.13 -9.82 9.57
N TYR A 35 17.83 -9.62 8.46
CA TYR A 35 18.95 -10.46 8.02
C TYR A 35 20.28 -10.12 8.72
N PHE A 36 20.34 -9.01 9.46
CA PHE A 36 21.54 -8.51 10.16
C PHE A 36 21.35 -8.55 11.68
N MET A 37 21.60 -9.73 12.26
CA MET A 37 21.29 -10.03 13.67
C MET A 37 22.06 -9.20 14.72
N GLU A 38 23.12 -8.49 14.32
CA GLU A 38 23.92 -7.62 15.20
C GLU A 38 23.39 -6.19 15.26
N GLU A 39 22.45 -5.81 14.37
CA GLU A 39 21.91 -4.46 14.28
C GLU A 39 20.65 -4.26 15.13
N LYS A 40 20.47 -3.04 15.65
CA LYS A 40 19.22 -2.63 16.31
C LYS A 40 18.34 -1.90 15.31
N GLU A 41 17.30 -2.57 14.85
CA GLU A 41 16.37 -2.02 13.87
C GLU A 41 15.06 -1.59 14.52
N ILE A 42 14.69 -0.32 14.32
CA ILE A 42 13.47 0.28 14.86
C ILE A 42 12.68 0.89 13.71
N LEU A 43 11.42 0.44 13.55
CA LEU A 43 10.53 0.96 12.53
C LEU A 43 9.78 2.19 13.06
N PHE A 44 9.79 3.26 12.28
CA PHE A 44 9.02 4.48 12.54
C PHE A 44 7.87 4.62 11.53
N MET A 45 6.81 5.36 11.89
CA MET A 45 5.71 5.60 10.96
C MET A 45 6.14 6.50 9.80
N VAL A 46 5.52 6.32 8.64
CA VAL A 46 5.70 7.22 7.48
C VAL A 46 5.31 8.64 7.90
N GLY A 47 6.26 9.58 7.74
CA GLY A 47 6.10 10.97 8.18
C GLY A 47 6.66 11.29 9.58
N SER A 48 7.36 10.36 10.23
CA SER A 48 8.08 10.64 11.47
C SER A 48 9.13 11.73 11.27
N ILE A 49 9.11 12.75 12.13
CA ILE A 49 10.09 13.87 12.07
C ILE A 49 11.07 13.77 13.23
N PHE A 50 12.36 13.85 12.89
CA PHE A 50 13.42 14.03 13.87
C PHE A 50 13.90 15.48 13.86
N LYS A 51 13.94 16.10 15.03
CA LYS A 51 14.56 17.41 15.22
C LYS A 51 16.04 17.23 15.48
N ILE A 52 16.88 17.97 14.74
CA ILE A 52 18.30 18.10 15.05
C ILE A 52 18.43 18.97 16.29
N GLN A 53 18.93 18.38 17.37
CA GLN A 53 19.16 19.04 18.65
C GLN A 53 20.51 19.77 18.67
N SER A 54 21.54 19.13 18.11
CA SER A 54 22.87 19.72 18.00
C SER A 54 23.67 19.05 16.90
N VAL A 55 24.54 19.83 16.26
CA VAL A 55 25.59 19.33 15.37
C VAL A 55 26.92 19.68 16.01
N VAL A 56 27.74 18.67 16.30
CA VAL A 56 29.08 18.85 16.86
C VAL A 56 30.09 18.53 15.76
N GLU A 57 30.82 19.55 15.33
CA GLU A 57 31.92 19.43 14.38
C GLU A 57 33.16 18.88 15.11
N PRO A 58 33.87 17.91 14.52
CA PRO A 58 35.08 17.37 15.13
C PRO A 58 36.24 18.37 15.04
N GLU A 59 37.02 18.51 16.11
CA GLU A 59 38.19 19.39 16.17
C GLU A 59 39.38 18.88 15.32
N SER A 60 39.36 17.63 14.85
CA SER A 60 40.38 16.98 14.00
C SER A 60 39.75 15.93 13.04
N ASP A 61 40.48 14.91 12.58
CA ASP A 61 39.99 13.76 11.76
C ASP A 61 38.93 12.86 12.45
N GLY A 62 38.06 13.44 13.28
CA GLY A 62 36.99 12.77 14.02
C GLY A 62 35.66 12.71 13.29
N MET A 63 34.67 12.14 13.98
CA MET A 63 33.30 11.98 13.47
C MET A 63 32.48 13.24 13.71
N TRP A 64 31.67 13.64 12.74
CA TRP A 64 30.57 14.57 12.99
C TRP A 64 29.54 13.87 13.88
N THR A 65 29.15 14.51 14.98
CA THR A 65 28.10 13.98 15.85
C THR A 65 26.83 14.80 15.68
N ILE A 66 25.77 14.16 15.20
CA ILE A 66 24.45 14.79 15.03
C ILE A 66 23.52 14.16 16.06
N LYS A 67 23.03 14.98 17.00
CA LYS A 67 22.03 14.54 17.97
C LYS A 67 20.64 14.80 17.44
N LEU A 68 19.83 13.75 17.38
CA LEU A 68 18.47 13.76 16.87
C LEU A 68 17.49 13.37 17.98
N SER A 69 16.35 14.04 18.04
CA SER A 69 15.23 13.63 18.90
C SER A 69 13.98 13.42 18.05
N LEU A 70 13.25 12.33 18.28
CA LEU A 70 11.94 12.12 17.66
C LEU A 70 10.95 13.16 18.20
N CYS A 71 10.32 13.90 17.28
CA CYS A 71 9.34 14.92 17.63
C CYS A 71 8.03 14.29 18.12
N SER A 72 7.34 14.98 19.03
CA SER A 72 5.98 14.61 19.41
C SER A 72 5.01 14.85 18.26
N GLU A 73 4.10 13.91 18.02
CA GLU A 73 2.98 14.06 17.07
C GLU A 73 1.99 15.17 17.48
N ASN A 74 2.04 15.59 18.75
CA ASN A 74 1.19 16.65 19.30
C ASN A 74 1.84 18.03 19.28
N ASP A 75 3.04 18.16 18.72
CA ASP A 75 3.67 19.46 18.51
C ASP A 75 2.95 20.21 17.37
N HIS A 76 2.32 21.33 17.70
CA HIS A 76 1.45 22.07 16.77
C HIS A 76 2.22 22.66 15.57
N GLU A 77 3.42 23.20 15.80
CA GLU A 77 4.25 23.79 14.73
C GLU A 77 4.77 22.69 13.81
N LEU A 78 5.16 21.56 14.37
CA LEU A 78 5.58 20.39 13.60
C LEU A 78 4.40 19.74 12.87
N LYS A 79 3.20 19.71 13.44
CA LYS A 79 2.00 19.20 12.75
C LYS A 79 1.64 20.06 11.54
N GLU A 80 1.77 21.37 11.65
CA GLU A 80 1.57 22.29 10.52
C GLU A 80 2.67 22.12 9.47
N LEU A 81 3.93 21.98 9.87
CA LEU A 81 5.06 21.71 8.98
C LEU A 81 4.96 20.34 8.29
N VAL A 82 4.57 19.28 9.01
CA VAL A 82 4.25 17.95 8.46
C VAL A 82 3.13 18.08 7.46
N SER A 83 2.07 18.81 7.79
CA SER A 83 0.94 19.02 6.89
C SER A 83 1.38 19.75 5.63
N TYR A 84 2.24 20.76 5.77
CA TYR A 84 2.83 21.49 4.65
C TYR A 84 3.76 20.62 3.80
N LEU A 85 4.69 19.88 4.41
CA LEU A 85 5.60 18.96 3.71
C LEU A 85 4.86 17.80 3.06
N GLN A 86 3.81 17.28 3.71
CA GLN A 86 2.88 16.35 3.08
C GLN A 86 2.21 17.04 1.90
N MET A 87 1.66 18.26 2.03
CA MET A 87 1.04 18.98 0.91
C MET A 87 2.02 19.27 -0.24
N ASP A 88 3.28 19.60 0.04
CA ASP A 88 4.32 19.82 -0.98
C ASP A 88 4.79 18.50 -1.59
N MET A 89 4.98 17.44 -0.80
CA MET A 89 5.21 16.09 -1.31
C MET A 89 4.03 15.61 -2.17
N LEU A 90 2.79 15.94 -1.80
CA LEU A 90 1.56 15.63 -2.54
C LEU A 90 1.44 16.41 -3.85
N LYS A 91 2.07 17.58 -3.95
CA LYS A 91 2.10 18.40 -5.17
C LYS A 91 3.06 17.84 -6.22
N TYR A 92 4.06 17.05 -5.81
CA TYR A 92 5.12 16.55 -6.68
C TYR A 92 5.26 15.01 -6.74
N ASN A 93 4.51 14.23 -5.92
CA ASN A 93 4.60 12.77 -5.92
C ASN A 93 3.40 12.09 -6.59
N PRO A 94 3.62 11.34 -7.69
CA PRO A 94 2.58 10.50 -8.32
C PRO A 94 2.21 9.24 -7.51
N ASP A 95 2.78 9.02 -6.32
CA ASP A 95 2.70 7.72 -5.62
C ASP A 95 1.69 7.67 -4.46
N LEU A 96 0.65 8.50 -4.53
CA LEU A 96 -0.44 8.53 -3.55
C LEU A 96 -1.18 7.20 -3.42
N ILE A 97 -1.24 6.44 -4.51
CA ILE A 97 -1.82 5.10 -4.54
C ILE A 97 -0.97 4.13 -3.71
N SER A 98 0.35 4.17 -3.81
CA SER A 98 1.23 3.29 -3.02
C SER A 98 1.18 3.61 -1.53
N LEU A 99 1.11 4.90 -1.16
CA LEU A 99 0.89 5.28 0.24
C LEU A 99 -0.46 4.78 0.76
N GLY A 100 -1.53 4.95 -0.02
CA GLY A 100 -2.85 4.42 0.31
C GLY A 100 -2.83 2.89 0.49
N ASN A 101 -2.11 2.17 -0.38
CA ASN A 101 -1.97 0.72 -0.29
C ASN A 101 -1.20 0.31 0.97
N MET A 102 -0.09 0.99 1.29
CA MET A 102 0.66 0.74 2.52
C MET A 102 -0.22 0.92 3.76
N LEU A 103 -1.02 1.99 3.81
CA LEU A 103 -1.95 2.24 4.91
C LEU A 103 -3.02 1.14 5.01
N ARG A 104 -3.52 0.64 3.87
CA ARG A 104 -4.46 -0.50 3.87
C ARG A 104 -3.82 -1.77 4.43
N GLU A 105 -2.58 -2.09 4.05
CA GLU A 105 -1.86 -3.26 4.58
C GLU A 105 -1.59 -3.11 6.10
N MET A 106 -1.46 -1.88 6.60
CA MET A 106 -1.36 -1.57 8.02
C MET A 106 -2.73 -1.53 8.74
N CYS A 107 -3.82 -1.89 8.07
CA CYS A 107 -5.19 -1.80 8.57
C CYS A 107 -5.68 -0.37 8.92
N GLU A 108 -5.00 0.66 8.42
CA GLU A 108 -5.34 2.08 8.58
C GLU A 108 -6.37 2.53 7.52
N TYR A 109 -7.52 1.84 7.50
CA TYR A 109 -8.51 1.90 6.42
C TYR A 109 -9.14 3.28 6.19
N GLU A 110 -9.38 4.03 7.26
CA GLU A 110 -9.94 5.38 7.16
C GLU A 110 -8.96 6.35 6.49
N LYS A 111 -7.67 6.24 6.84
CA LYS A 111 -6.60 7.04 6.23
C LYS A 111 -6.42 6.64 4.77
N ALA A 112 -6.34 5.34 4.48
CA ALA A 112 -6.23 4.81 3.11
C ALA A 112 -7.36 5.33 2.22
N THR A 113 -8.61 5.26 2.69
CA THR A 113 -9.79 5.78 1.98
C THR A 113 -9.66 7.27 1.64
N LYS A 114 -9.23 8.09 2.60
CA LYS A 114 -9.03 9.54 2.37
C LYS A 114 -7.98 9.81 1.30
N PHE A 115 -6.89 9.04 1.28
CA PHE A 115 -5.85 9.17 0.25
C PHE A 115 -6.37 8.81 -1.14
N PHE A 116 -7.02 7.67 -1.30
CA PHE A 116 -7.58 7.27 -2.60
C PHE A 116 -8.67 8.22 -3.09
N GLN A 117 -9.56 8.70 -2.20
CA GLN A 117 -10.60 9.66 -2.58
C GLN A 117 -10.00 11.02 -2.97
N ARG A 118 -8.95 11.46 -2.28
CA ARG A 118 -8.24 12.68 -2.63
C ARG A 118 -7.56 12.53 -3.99
N GLN A 119 -6.89 11.40 -4.25
CA GLN A 119 -6.30 11.13 -5.56
C GLN A 119 -7.36 11.17 -6.65
N LEU A 120 -8.46 10.45 -6.46
CA LEU A 120 -9.59 10.49 -7.37
C LEU A 120 -10.06 11.91 -7.63
N ASN A 121 -10.19 12.76 -6.61
CA ASN A 121 -10.63 14.15 -6.75
C ASN A 121 -9.67 15.00 -7.59
N HIS A 122 -8.36 14.75 -7.53
CA HIS A 122 -7.35 15.46 -8.30
C HIS A 122 -7.26 15.03 -9.77
N LEU A 123 -7.76 13.85 -10.15
CA LEU A 123 -7.76 13.41 -11.54
C LEU A 123 -8.76 14.22 -12.37
N ASP A 124 -8.31 14.78 -13.50
CA ASP A 124 -9.19 15.46 -14.45
C ASP A 124 -10.18 14.48 -15.09
N ASP A 125 -9.71 13.27 -15.43
CA ASP A 125 -10.53 12.19 -15.97
C ASP A 125 -10.76 11.08 -14.93
N LYS A 126 -12.02 10.98 -14.47
CA LYS A 126 -12.46 9.94 -13.52
C LYS A 126 -12.64 8.56 -14.16
N ASN A 127 -12.46 8.45 -15.48
CA ASN A 127 -12.42 7.20 -16.22
C ASN A 127 -11.01 6.86 -16.71
N SER A 128 -9.96 7.50 -16.19
CA SER A 128 -8.58 7.13 -16.50
C SER A 128 -8.16 5.80 -15.86
N SER A 129 -7.08 5.19 -16.37
CA SER A 129 -6.47 4.00 -15.76
C SER A 129 -6.10 4.23 -14.28
N GLU A 130 -5.65 5.44 -13.97
CA GLU A 130 -5.31 5.83 -12.59
C GLU A 130 -6.53 5.90 -11.68
N ALA A 131 -7.67 6.38 -12.20
CA ALA A 131 -8.93 6.33 -11.47
C ALA A 131 -9.37 4.87 -11.21
N ALA A 132 -9.19 3.97 -12.17
CA ALA A 132 -9.49 2.55 -12.01
C ALA A 132 -8.63 1.89 -10.91
N CYS A 133 -7.34 2.24 -10.81
CA CYS A 133 -6.48 1.81 -9.71
C CYS A 133 -6.99 2.32 -8.35
N CYS A 134 -7.43 3.58 -8.27
CA CYS A 134 -8.01 4.12 -7.03
C CYS A 134 -9.30 3.41 -6.65
N TYR A 135 -10.22 3.17 -7.60
CA TYR A 135 -11.45 2.41 -7.34
C TYR A 135 -11.16 0.96 -6.92
N THR A 136 -10.18 0.31 -7.54
CA THR A 136 -9.75 -1.03 -7.11
C THR A 136 -9.30 -1.03 -5.66
N SER A 137 -8.49 -0.03 -5.28
CA SER A 137 -7.94 0.06 -3.93
C SER A 137 -9.00 0.43 -2.88
N LEU A 138 -9.94 1.31 -3.22
CA LEU A 138 -11.12 1.60 -2.40
C LEU A 138 -12.03 0.37 -2.23
N GLY A 139 -12.20 -0.43 -3.28
CA GLY A 139 -12.94 -1.69 -3.22
C GLY A 139 -12.30 -2.69 -2.26
N ASP A 140 -10.96 -2.79 -2.27
CA ASP A 140 -10.22 -3.63 -1.32
C ASP A 140 -10.35 -3.12 0.13
N VAL A 141 -10.31 -1.80 0.35
CA VAL A 141 -10.52 -1.22 1.68
C VAL A 141 -11.94 -1.50 2.18
N ALA A 142 -12.96 -1.24 1.35
CA ALA A 142 -14.37 -1.51 1.67
C ALA A 142 -14.59 -2.99 2.03
N ARG A 143 -13.97 -3.90 1.28
CA ARG A 143 -13.99 -5.33 1.55
C ARG A 143 -13.36 -5.68 2.90
N ALA A 144 -12.23 -5.07 3.23
CA ALA A 144 -11.50 -5.32 4.48
C ALA A 144 -12.28 -4.85 5.72
N ILE A 145 -13.05 -3.76 5.61
CA ILE A 145 -13.92 -3.28 6.70
C ILE A 145 -15.28 -3.98 6.76
N GLY A 146 -15.57 -4.90 5.83
CA GLY A 146 -16.82 -5.66 5.78
C GLY A 146 -17.98 -4.97 5.03
N ASP A 147 -17.74 -3.84 4.37
CA ASP A 147 -18.73 -3.19 3.50
C ASP A 147 -18.67 -3.78 2.09
N TYR A 148 -19.27 -4.97 1.93
CA TYR A 148 -19.22 -5.72 0.68
C TYR A 148 -20.03 -5.06 -0.44
N ASP A 149 -21.10 -4.33 -0.13
CA ASP A 149 -21.89 -3.60 -1.12
C ASP A 149 -21.09 -2.45 -1.74
N LEU A 150 -20.37 -1.69 -0.92
CA LEU A 150 -19.49 -0.65 -1.39
C LEU A 150 -18.28 -1.23 -2.14
N SER A 151 -17.73 -2.35 -1.67
CA SER A 151 -16.67 -3.08 -2.37
C SER A 151 -17.08 -3.50 -3.78
N ILE A 152 -18.25 -4.13 -3.92
CA ILE A 152 -18.82 -4.53 -5.22
C ILE A 152 -18.99 -3.30 -6.12
N THR A 153 -19.51 -2.20 -5.58
CA THR A 153 -19.70 -0.95 -6.34
C THR A 153 -18.38 -0.43 -6.90
N TYR A 154 -17.35 -0.33 -6.07
CA TYR A 154 -16.04 0.15 -6.50
C TYR A 154 -15.35 -0.80 -7.48
N HIS A 155 -15.36 -2.11 -7.22
CA HIS A 155 -14.75 -3.09 -8.13
C HIS A 155 -15.46 -3.14 -9.49
N LYS A 156 -16.80 -3.00 -9.53
CA LYS A 156 -17.53 -2.85 -10.80
C LYS A 156 -17.11 -1.60 -11.57
N LYS A 157 -16.94 -0.47 -10.88
CA LYS A 157 -16.48 0.77 -11.52
C LYS A 157 -15.07 0.65 -12.08
N ALA A 158 -14.15 0.04 -11.33
CA ALA A 158 -12.80 -0.23 -11.80
C ALA A 158 -12.79 -1.15 -13.03
N LEU A 159 -13.57 -2.25 -12.98
CA LEU A 159 -13.70 -3.20 -14.09
C LEU A 159 -14.24 -2.51 -15.36
N GLU A 160 -15.27 -1.68 -15.22
CA GLU A 160 -15.83 -0.89 -16.33
C GLU A 160 -14.71 -0.07 -17.01
N ILE A 161 -13.95 0.70 -16.22
CA ILE A 161 -12.88 1.55 -16.75
C ILE A 161 -11.76 0.73 -17.39
N HIS A 162 -11.29 -0.34 -16.73
CA HIS A 162 -10.24 -1.20 -17.31
C HIS A 162 -10.68 -1.81 -18.65
N SER A 163 -11.95 -2.20 -18.77
CA SER A 163 -12.53 -2.76 -19.99
C SER A 163 -12.58 -1.75 -21.13
N TYR A 164 -12.91 -0.48 -20.85
CA TYR A 164 -13.04 0.55 -21.88
C TYR A 164 -11.73 1.24 -22.26
N VAL A 165 -10.86 1.51 -21.28
CA VAL A 165 -9.70 2.38 -21.48
C VAL A 165 -8.43 1.61 -21.78
N SER A 166 -8.22 0.49 -21.09
CA SER A 166 -6.94 -0.22 -21.17
C SER A 166 -6.98 -1.43 -22.08
N ASN A 167 -8.16 -2.05 -22.26
CA ASN A 167 -8.32 -3.40 -22.83
C ASN A 167 -7.21 -4.36 -22.33
N ASN A 168 -6.76 -4.13 -21.09
CA ASN A 168 -5.63 -4.82 -20.52
C ASN A 168 -6.17 -6.02 -19.78
N ASP A 169 -6.04 -7.17 -20.43
CA ASP A 169 -6.56 -8.43 -19.94
C ASP A 169 -6.08 -8.79 -18.53
N GLN A 170 -4.85 -8.41 -18.16
CA GLN A 170 -4.33 -8.62 -16.80
C GLN A 170 -5.09 -7.79 -15.76
N LEU A 171 -5.36 -6.52 -16.04
CA LEU A 171 -6.10 -5.67 -15.10
C LEU A 171 -7.57 -6.08 -15.02
N ILE A 172 -8.16 -6.48 -16.15
CA ILE A 172 -9.54 -6.97 -16.22
C ILE A 172 -9.69 -8.29 -15.45
N SER A 173 -8.75 -9.23 -15.59
CA SER A 173 -8.78 -10.50 -14.84
C SER A 173 -8.64 -10.29 -13.33
N ILE A 174 -7.72 -9.42 -12.90
CA ILE A 174 -7.56 -9.03 -11.49
C ILE A 174 -8.86 -8.40 -10.96
N ALA A 175 -9.47 -7.50 -11.72
CA ALA A 175 -10.71 -6.85 -11.32
C ALA A 175 -11.88 -7.84 -11.18
N TYR A 176 -12.02 -8.80 -12.11
CA TYR A 176 -12.99 -9.88 -11.96
C TYR A 176 -12.72 -10.71 -10.70
N ASN A 177 -11.48 -11.12 -10.43
CA ASN A 177 -11.17 -11.89 -9.22
C ASN A 177 -11.55 -11.15 -7.93
N LYS A 178 -11.23 -9.84 -7.85
CA LYS A 178 -11.59 -9.00 -6.70
C LYS A 178 -13.11 -8.86 -6.54
N LEU A 179 -13.82 -8.65 -7.64
CA LEU A 179 -15.28 -8.58 -7.65
C LEU A 179 -15.92 -9.91 -7.21
N GLY A 180 -15.40 -11.04 -7.70
CA GLY A 180 -15.85 -12.38 -7.28
C GLY A 180 -15.64 -12.60 -5.78
N ALA A 181 -14.50 -12.16 -5.24
CA ALA A 181 -14.22 -12.25 -3.80
C ALA A 181 -15.19 -11.40 -2.97
N ALA A 182 -15.54 -10.21 -3.44
CA ALA A 182 -16.52 -9.35 -2.77
C ALA A 182 -17.93 -9.99 -2.77
N PHE A 183 -18.37 -10.55 -3.91
CA PHE A 183 -19.63 -11.30 -3.98
C PHE A 183 -19.64 -12.53 -3.06
N ARG A 184 -18.55 -13.31 -3.05
CA ARG A 184 -18.40 -14.48 -2.19
C ARG A 184 -18.53 -14.11 -0.72
N GLN A 185 -17.83 -13.09 -0.27
CA GLN A 185 -17.89 -12.62 1.13
C GLN A 185 -19.28 -12.07 1.51
N LYS A 186 -20.04 -11.56 0.53
CA LYS A 186 -21.45 -11.20 0.69
C LYS A 186 -22.41 -12.40 0.62
N LYS A 187 -21.91 -13.62 0.40
CA LYS A 187 -22.67 -14.86 0.18
C LYS A 187 -23.55 -14.85 -1.07
N GLN A 188 -23.19 -14.05 -2.07
CA GLN A 188 -23.77 -14.04 -3.41
C GLN A 188 -22.97 -15.00 -4.29
N TYR A 189 -23.13 -16.30 -4.06
CA TYR A 189 -22.25 -17.32 -4.61
C TYR A 189 -22.40 -17.51 -6.12
N GLU A 190 -23.62 -17.39 -6.65
CA GLU A 190 -23.89 -17.50 -8.09
C GLU A 190 -23.18 -16.37 -8.86
N GLU A 191 -23.30 -15.12 -8.39
CA GLU A 191 -22.65 -13.97 -9.01
C GLU A 191 -21.12 -14.05 -8.89
N ALA A 192 -20.60 -14.54 -7.75
CA ALA A 192 -19.18 -14.77 -7.57
C ALA A 192 -18.65 -15.80 -8.57
N LEU A 193 -19.35 -16.93 -8.74
CA LEU A 193 -18.98 -17.98 -9.68
C LEU A 193 -19.00 -17.49 -11.13
N GLU A 194 -20.02 -16.74 -11.53
CA GLU A 194 -20.13 -16.16 -12.88
C GLU A 194 -18.92 -15.25 -13.18
N VAL A 195 -18.53 -14.43 -12.21
CA VAL A 195 -17.41 -13.51 -12.34
C VAL A 195 -16.06 -14.24 -12.34
N TYR A 196 -15.87 -15.27 -11.50
CA TYR A 196 -14.66 -16.10 -11.55
C TYR A 196 -14.52 -16.83 -12.89
N GLN A 197 -15.61 -17.33 -13.47
CA GLN A 197 -15.59 -17.94 -14.79
C GLN A 197 -15.19 -16.94 -15.90
N LYS A 198 -15.60 -15.66 -15.79
CA LYS A 198 -15.15 -14.61 -16.71
C LYS A 198 -13.64 -14.36 -16.58
N CYS A 199 -13.11 -14.37 -15.36
CA CYS A 199 -11.66 -14.29 -15.12
C CYS A 199 -10.92 -15.46 -15.78
N LEU A 200 -11.36 -16.71 -15.53
CA LEU A 200 -10.73 -17.90 -16.11
C LEU A 200 -10.72 -17.88 -17.65
N LYS A 201 -11.78 -17.39 -18.30
CA LYS A 201 -11.81 -17.28 -19.77
C LYS A 201 -10.71 -16.36 -20.29
N ILE A 202 -10.46 -15.24 -19.61
CA ILE A 202 -9.39 -14.30 -19.99
C ILE A 202 -8.02 -14.93 -19.75
N GLU A 203 -7.80 -15.50 -18.57
CA GLU A 203 -6.52 -16.10 -18.22
C GLU A 203 -6.18 -17.32 -19.09
N GLN A 204 -7.16 -18.16 -19.42
CA GLN A 204 -6.95 -19.28 -20.33
C GLN A 204 -6.63 -18.82 -21.75
N ARG A 205 -7.26 -17.74 -22.23
CA ARG A 205 -6.89 -17.13 -23.53
C ARG A 205 -5.44 -16.66 -23.51
N LYS A 206 -5.04 -15.91 -22.47
CA LYS A 206 -3.66 -15.44 -22.30
C LYS A 206 -2.67 -16.60 -22.32
N LEU A 207 -2.95 -17.66 -21.57
CA LEU A 207 -2.12 -18.87 -21.56
C LEU A 207 -2.00 -19.51 -22.96
N ASN A 208 -3.11 -19.63 -23.70
CA ASN A 208 -3.12 -20.18 -25.06
C ASN A 208 -2.35 -19.29 -26.06
N GLU A 209 -2.26 -17.99 -25.80
CA GLU A 209 -1.50 -17.00 -26.57
C GLU A 209 -0.03 -16.90 -26.11
N ASN A 210 0.42 -17.74 -25.17
CA ASN A 210 1.74 -17.69 -24.53
C ASN A 210 2.04 -16.35 -23.84
N LEU A 211 1.01 -15.70 -23.31
CA LEU A 211 1.12 -14.51 -22.47
C LEU A 211 1.19 -14.92 -21.00
N GLU A 212 1.83 -14.10 -20.18
CA GLU A 212 1.91 -14.28 -18.72
C GLU A 212 0.50 -14.41 -18.11
N SER A 213 0.25 -15.44 -17.32
CA SER A 213 -1.06 -15.76 -16.75
C SER A 213 -0.94 -16.25 -15.31
N ASP A 214 -1.16 -15.32 -14.38
CA ASP A 214 -1.03 -15.60 -12.94
C ASP A 214 -2.40 -15.74 -12.24
N GLY A 215 -3.47 -15.41 -12.96
CA GLY A 215 -4.82 -15.39 -12.38
C GLY A 215 -5.46 -16.78 -12.24
N ILE A 216 -5.01 -17.79 -12.99
CA ILE A 216 -5.66 -19.12 -13.01
C ILE A 216 -5.68 -19.77 -11.62
N ALA A 217 -4.51 -19.90 -10.99
CA ALA A 217 -4.38 -20.53 -9.69
C ALA A 217 -5.20 -19.81 -8.62
N THR A 218 -5.10 -18.48 -8.58
CA THR A 218 -5.88 -17.63 -7.64
C THR A 218 -7.38 -17.78 -7.85
N THR A 219 -7.83 -17.88 -9.11
CA THR A 219 -9.26 -18.01 -9.41
C THR A 219 -9.80 -19.37 -8.98
N TYR A 220 -9.09 -20.46 -9.28
CA TYR A 220 -9.48 -21.80 -8.83
C TYR A 220 -9.48 -21.92 -7.31
N TYR A 221 -8.46 -21.38 -6.64
CA TYR A 221 -8.41 -21.33 -5.18
C TYR A 221 -9.65 -20.63 -4.60
N ASN A 222 -10.03 -19.47 -5.16
CA ASN A 222 -11.21 -18.74 -4.70
C ASN A 222 -12.53 -19.48 -4.97
N MET A 223 -12.63 -20.20 -6.09
CA MET A 223 -13.78 -21.06 -6.40
C MET A 223 -13.86 -22.26 -5.46
N GLY A 224 -12.73 -22.87 -5.11
CA GLY A 224 -12.66 -23.95 -4.12
C GLY A 224 -13.19 -23.49 -2.76
N ILE A 225 -12.73 -22.34 -2.26
CA ILE A 225 -13.28 -21.74 -1.03
C ILE A 225 -14.79 -21.47 -1.17
N LEU A 226 -15.23 -20.96 -2.31
CA LEU A 226 -16.65 -20.68 -2.55
C LEU A 226 -17.51 -21.95 -2.49
N TYR A 227 -16.99 -23.10 -2.95
CA TYR A 227 -17.68 -24.38 -2.86
C TYR A 227 -17.61 -24.96 -1.44
N GLU A 228 -16.49 -24.81 -0.74
CA GLU A 228 -16.36 -25.17 0.68
C GLU A 228 -17.36 -24.39 1.55
N GLU A 229 -17.49 -23.08 1.34
CA GLU A 229 -18.49 -22.21 2.01
C GLU A 229 -19.96 -22.58 1.70
N GLN A 230 -20.18 -23.47 0.72
CA GLN A 230 -21.48 -24.05 0.35
C GLN A 230 -21.62 -25.54 0.72
N ASP A 231 -20.66 -26.12 1.45
CA ASP A 231 -20.59 -27.55 1.76
C ASP A 231 -20.56 -28.46 0.51
N LYS A 232 -20.08 -27.94 -0.62
CA LYS A 232 -19.91 -28.65 -1.90
C LYS A 232 -18.47 -29.16 -2.05
N TYR A 233 -18.10 -30.13 -1.23
CA TYR A 233 -16.71 -30.58 -1.12
C TYR A 233 -16.19 -31.30 -2.37
N ASP A 234 -17.06 -31.97 -3.12
CA ASP A 234 -16.68 -32.66 -4.36
C ASP A 234 -16.27 -31.67 -5.46
N GLU A 235 -16.93 -30.51 -5.53
CA GLU A 235 -16.59 -29.43 -6.45
C GLU A 235 -15.41 -28.56 -5.99
N ALA A 236 -15.05 -28.63 -4.71
CA ALA A 236 -13.94 -27.86 -4.14
C ALA A 236 -12.55 -28.51 -4.34
N LEU A 237 -12.51 -29.83 -4.52
CA LEU A 237 -11.29 -30.66 -4.72
C LEU A 237 -10.79 -30.63 -6.18
#